data_AF-A0A4S2AMI6-F1
#
_entry.id   AF-A0A4S2AMI6-F1
#
_cell.length_a   1.000
_cell.length_b   1.000
_cell.length_c   1.000
_cell.angle_alpha   90.00
_cell.angle_beta   90.00
_cell.angle_gamma   90.00
#
_symmetry.space_group_name_H-M   'P 1'
#
loop_
_entity.id
_entity.type
_entity.pdbx_description
1 polymer ?
#
loop_
_entity_poly.entity_id
_entity_poly.type
_entity_poly.pdbx_seq_one_letter_code
_entity_poly.pdbx_strand_id
1 'polypeptide(L)'
;MQTATAVRQTTARARKRVSEKEILRHEFLTIAEVAILLRVSERTVYNLIYQGTLRATKVTSRVTIIPKDDFCNMIKINEYNRTTGSSRQQGKEDKPLSLPVAKTVKKAAEQEAPKPRRPRSKPKSELKPSTDYKQSVKDTFIDSSELTEPVYTMEEICKKYSYTYGRFYNLRMRYSIPCVKMDGHKCFPRKAVDEAMASEVERLGKDLSEDWYSCFDLMKKYGIGKTQVRRFAMTHGVRMKKMYNRRMYYLKADWDEARKKAEDGSTSTKKGRG
;
A
#
# COMPACT_ATOMS: atom_id res chain seq x y z
N MET A 1 12.70 40.26 -35.12
CA MET A 1 13.70 39.65 -34.22
C MET A 1 13.12 38.35 -33.68
N GLN A 2 13.69 37.20 -34.06
CA GLN A 2 13.19 35.88 -33.68
C GLN A 2 13.77 35.49 -32.31
N THR A 3 12.92 35.23 -31.32
CA THR A 3 13.34 34.76 -30.00
C THR A 3 13.37 33.23 -30.00
N ALA A 4 14.57 32.65 -29.99
CA ALA A 4 14.78 31.21 -29.85
C ALA A 4 14.55 30.76 -28.41
N THR A 5 13.53 29.92 -28.18
CA THR A 5 13.28 29.26 -26.90
C THR A 5 14.22 28.05 -26.74
N ALA A 6 15.22 28.17 -25.87
CA ALA A 6 16.13 27.08 -25.55
C ALA A 6 15.46 26.04 -24.63
N VAL A 7 15.17 24.86 -25.16
CA VAL A 7 14.69 23.70 -24.40
C VAL A 7 15.85 23.14 -23.57
N ARG A 8 15.78 23.29 -22.24
CA ARG A 8 16.73 22.67 -21.30
C ARG A 8 16.55 21.16 -21.31
N GLN A 9 17.40 20.45 -22.06
CA GLN A 9 17.51 19.00 -21.97
C GLN A 9 18.14 18.61 -20.63
N THR A 10 17.36 18.01 -19.73
CA THR A 10 17.90 17.36 -18.53
C THR A 10 18.46 16.00 -18.93
N THR A 11 19.74 15.96 -19.31
CA THR A 11 20.44 14.69 -19.51
C THR A 11 20.64 14.04 -18.15
N ALA A 12 20.06 12.84 -17.96
CA ALA A 12 20.33 12.03 -16.78
C ALA A 12 21.81 11.62 -16.82
N ARG A 13 22.65 12.29 -16.03
CA ARG A 13 24.07 11.99 -15.91
C ARG A 13 24.22 10.54 -15.45
N ALA A 14 24.74 9.66 -16.30
CA ALA A 14 25.04 8.29 -15.95
C ALA A 14 25.93 8.28 -14.70
N ARG A 15 25.40 7.75 -13.59
CA ARG A 15 26.16 7.64 -12.34
C ARG A 15 27.32 6.66 -12.58
N LYS A 16 28.56 7.16 -12.55
CA LYS A 16 29.75 6.33 -12.64
C LYS A 16 29.70 5.29 -11.52
N ARG A 17 29.91 4.02 -11.84
CA ARG A 17 30.02 2.95 -10.83
C ARG A 17 31.30 3.21 -10.04
N VAL A 18 31.14 3.67 -8.80
CA VAL A 18 32.25 3.88 -7.86
C VAL A 18 32.66 2.50 -7.32
N SER A 19 33.97 2.25 -7.23
CA SER A 19 34.48 0.98 -6.70
C SER A 19 34.34 0.93 -5.18
N GLU A 20 34.06 -0.24 -4.58
CA GLU A 20 33.93 -0.39 -3.11
C GLU A 20 35.19 0.11 -2.37
N LYS A 21 36.38 -0.13 -2.94
CA LYS A 21 37.67 0.33 -2.38
C LYS A 21 37.81 1.85 -2.35
N GLU A 22 37.22 2.54 -3.32
CA GLU A 22 37.24 4.00 -3.38
C GLU A 22 36.32 4.62 -2.33
N ILE A 23 35.12 4.05 -2.16
CA ILE A 23 34.15 4.46 -1.12
C ILE A 23 34.76 4.36 0.28
N LEU A 24 35.50 3.29 0.57
CA LEU A 24 36.13 3.09 1.88
C LEU A 24 37.19 4.14 2.23
N ARG A 25 37.67 4.93 1.27
CA ARG A 25 38.59 6.06 1.53
C ARG A 25 37.86 7.33 1.98
N HIS A 26 36.55 7.44 1.74
CA HIS A 26 35.78 8.61 2.14
C HIS A 26 35.58 8.62 3.65
N GLU A 27 35.78 9.79 4.27
CA GLU A 27 35.53 10.03 5.70
C GLU A 27 34.02 10.11 6.01
N PHE A 28 33.27 10.67 5.05
CA PHE A 28 31.81 10.76 5.11
C PHE A 28 31.20 9.97 3.97
N LEU A 29 30.27 9.10 4.32
CA LEU A 29 29.57 8.22 3.38
C LEU A 29 28.17 8.75 3.11
N THR A 30 27.76 8.70 1.86
CA THR A 30 26.37 8.91 1.45
C THR A 30 25.52 7.66 1.67
N ILE A 31 24.20 7.82 1.70
CA ILE A 31 23.27 6.69 1.84
C ILE A 31 23.47 5.65 0.72
N ALA A 32 23.71 6.12 -0.51
CA ALA A 32 23.95 5.25 -1.65
C ALA A 32 25.24 4.45 -1.51
N GLU A 33 26.31 5.08 -1.01
CA GLU A 33 27.59 4.42 -0.75
C GLU A 33 27.49 3.36 0.35
N VAL A 34 26.80 3.67 1.45
CA VAL A 34 26.54 2.70 2.53
C VAL A 34 25.70 1.52 2.03
N ALA A 35 24.70 1.79 1.17
CA ALA A 35 23.89 0.75 0.56
C ALA A 35 24.73 -0.21 -0.30
N ILE A 36 25.70 0.33 -1.04
CA ILE A 36 26.67 -0.45 -1.84
C ILE A 36 27.55 -1.31 -0.90
N LEU A 37 28.13 -0.72 0.16
CA LEU A 37 29.01 -1.43 1.09
C LEU A 37 28.30 -2.58 1.82
N LEU A 38 27.04 -2.40 2.20
CA LEU A 38 26.23 -3.42 2.88
C LEU A 38 25.55 -4.41 1.94
N ARG A 39 25.57 -4.15 0.62
CA ARG A 39 24.80 -4.89 -0.41
C ARG A 39 23.30 -4.94 -0.12
N VAL A 40 22.74 -3.83 0.36
CA VAL A 40 21.31 -3.66 0.65
C VAL A 40 20.70 -2.53 -0.16
N SER A 41 19.37 -2.42 -0.15
CA SER A 41 18.69 -1.28 -0.76
C SER A 41 18.90 0.01 0.06
N GLU A 42 18.90 1.18 -0.59
CA GLU A 42 18.92 2.47 0.11
C GLU A 42 17.80 2.57 1.16
N ARG A 43 16.64 1.95 0.88
CA ARG A 43 15.51 1.88 1.82
C ARG A 43 15.87 1.19 3.13
N THR A 44 16.68 0.13 3.07
CA THR A 44 17.17 -0.56 4.26
C THR A 44 18.08 0.34 5.08
N VAL A 45 18.97 1.11 4.44
CA VAL A 45 19.82 2.08 5.12
C VAL A 45 18.99 3.16 5.81
N TYR A 46 17.95 3.69 5.16
CA TYR A 46 16.99 4.60 5.82
C TYR A 46 16.34 3.98 7.05
N ASN A 47 15.93 2.71 6.97
CA ASN A 47 15.33 2.02 8.13
C ASN A 47 16.32 1.91 9.30
N LEU A 48 17.59 1.60 9.04
CA LEU A 48 18.64 1.55 10.07
C LEU A 48 18.83 2.91 10.75
N ILE A 49 18.75 4.00 9.98
CA ILE A 49 18.82 5.36 10.51
C ILE A 49 17.59 5.68 11.36
N TYR A 50 16.38 5.37 10.88
CA TYR A 50 15.14 5.62 11.62
C TYR A 50 15.01 4.77 12.89
N GLN A 51 15.61 3.58 12.91
CA GLN A 51 15.69 2.72 14.09
C GLN A 51 16.74 3.19 15.11
N GLY A 52 17.60 4.14 14.74
CA GLY A 52 18.70 4.61 15.57
C GLY A 52 19.92 3.69 15.62
N THR A 53 19.91 2.59 14.85
CA THR A 53 21.04 1.64 14.77
C THR A 53 22.23 2.23 14.01
N LEU A 54 21.95 3.07 13.01
CA LEU A 54 22.97 3.78 12.25
C LEU A 54 22.82 5.29 12.48
N ARG A 55 23.83 5.90 13.09
CA ARG A 55 23.88 7.35 13.27
C ARG A 55 24.18 8.03 11.94
N ALA A 56 23.41 9.08 11.63
CA ALA A 56 23.56 9.86 10.42
C ALA A 56 23.22 11.33 10.68
N THR A 57 23.89 12.24 9.97
CA THR A 57 23.69 13.68 10.09
C THR A 57 22.98 14.21 8.85
N LYS A 58 21.86 14.90 9.04
CA LYS A 58 21.13 15.57 7.96
C LYS A 58 21.70 16.97 7.76
N VAL A 59 22.53 17.15 6.72
CA VAL A 59 23.17 18.44 6.38
C VAL A 59 22.16 19.38 5.71
N THR A 60 21.32 18.85 4.82
CA THR A 60 20.31 19.62 4.09
C THR A 60 19.05 18.77 3.90
N SER A 61 17.96 19.35 3.41
CA SER A 61 16.71 18.64 3.14
C SER A 61 16.87 17.38 2.27
N ARG A 62 17.84 17.38 1.35
CA ARG A 62 18.12 16.28 0.41
C ARG A 62 19.46 15.57 0.62
N VAL A 63 20.24 15.99 1.62
CA VAL A 63 21.61 15.49 1.83
C VAL A 63 21.75 14.97 3.25
N THR A 64 22.02 13.67 3.35
CA THR A 64 22.34 12.97 4.59
C THR A 64 23.70 12.33 4.43
N ILE A 65 24.58 12.60 5.40
CA ILE A 65 25.93 12.06 5.47
C ILE A 65 26.06 11.17 6.70
N ILE A 66 26.86 10.13 6.58
CA ILE A 66 27.11 9.14 7.61
C ILE A 66 28.61 9.15 7.88
N PRO A 67 29.08 9.53 9.08
CA PRO A 67 30.49 9.42 9.42
C PRO A 67 30.96 7.96 9.30
N LYS A 68 32.14 7.75 8.71
CA LYS A 68 32.69 6.40 8.56
C LYS A 68 32.83 5.68 9.90
N ASP A 69 33.16 6.41 10.97
CA ASP A 69 33.26 5.84 12.32
C ASP A 69 31.92 5.30 12.82
N ASP A 70 30.82 6.03 12.60
CA ASP A 70 29.47 5.58 12.97
C ASP A 70 29.05 4.33 12.19
N PHE A 71 29.41 4.26 10.91
CA PHE A 71 29.21 3.06 10.09
C PHE A 71 30.02 1.87 10.62
N CYS A 72 31.30 2.06 10.93
CA CYS A 72 32.15 1.02 11.51
C CYS A 72 31.65 0.57 12.90
N ASN A 73 31.19 1.50 13.73
CA ASN A 73 30.63 1.22 15.05
C ASN A 73 29.35 0.39 14.93
N MET A 74 28.48 0.71 13.97
CA MET A 74 27.28 -0.10 13.68
C MET A 74 27.66 -1.56 13.33
N ILE A 75 28.71 -1.78 12.54
CA ILE A 75 29.18 -3.14 12.21
C ILE A 75 29.74 -3.86 13.43
N LYS A 76 30.59 -3.18 14.22
CA LYS A 76 31.19 -3.75 15.45
C LYS A 76 30.13 -4.17 16.47
N ILE A 77 29.11 -3.34 16.70
CA ILE A 77 28.02 -3.64 17.63
C ILE A 77 27.19 -4.83 17.13
N ASN A 78 26.99 -4.94 15.81
CA ASN A 78 26.25 -6.03 15.20
C ASN A 78 27.13 -7.22 14.79
N GLU A 79 28.34 -7.32 15.34
CA GLU A 79 29.14 -8.53 15.20
C GLU A 79 28.31 -9.71 15.72
N TYR A 80 28.22 -10.74 14.88
CA TYR A 80 27.45 -11.94 15.21
C TYR A 80 28.16 -12.66 16.36
N ASN A 81 27.78 -12.32 17.59
CA ASN A 81 28.18 -13.04 18.78
C ASN A 81 27.51 -14.41 18.74
N ARG A 82 28.18 -15.38 18.12
CA ARG A 82 27.89 -16.81 18.31
C ARG A 82 28.40 -17.24 19.68
N THR A 83 28.10 -16.48 20.74
CA THR A 83 28.41 -16.90 22.10
C THR A 83 27.51 -18.07 22.43
N THR A 84 28.13 -19.23 22.42
CA THR A 84 27.72 -20.39 23.20
C THR A 84 27.44 -19.95 24.64
N GLY A 85 26.16 -19.94 25.05
CA GLY A 85 25.78 -19.95 26.47
C GLY A 85 25.41 -18.61 27.12
N SER A 86 24.09 -18.42 27.23
CA SER A 86 23.35 -17.90 28.39
C SER A 86 23.59 -16.47 28.93
N SER A 87 22.57 -15.63 28.79
CA SER A 87 21.91 -15.01 29.95
C SER A 87 20.40 -14.85 29.68
N ARG A 88 19.69 -15.99 29.61
CA ARG A 88 18.25 -16.02 29.85
C ARG A 88 18.08 -16.17 31.36
N GLN A 89 17.61 -15.13 32.05
CA GLN A 89 17.23 -15.25 33.45
C GLN A 89 16.06 -16.24 33.57
N GLN A 90 16.43 -17.39 34.15
CA GLN A 90 15.74 -18.38 34.97
C GLN A 90 14.21 -18.54 34.89
N GLY A 91 13.79 -19.80 34.73
CA GLY A 91 12.45 -20.25 35.06
C GLY A 91 12.12 -21.69 34.66
N LYS A 92 12.60 -22.64 35.48
CA LYS A 92 12.17 -24.05 35.64
C LYS A 92 12.91 -25.13 34.84
N GLU A 93 13.23 -26.16 35.62
CA GLU A 93 14.22 -27.21 35.47
C GLU A 93 13.79 -28.29 34.48
N ASP A 94 14.76 -29.00 33.88
CA ASP A 94 14.77 -30.46 33.83
C ASP A 94 16.14 -30.99 33.36
N LYS A 95 16.58 -32.07 34.02
CA LYS A 95 17.88 -32.76 33.90
C LYS A 95 18.05 -33.51 32.54
N PRO A 96 19.29 -33.86 32.16
CA PRO A 96 19.69 -34.02 30.76
C PRO A 96 19.38 -35.39 30.16
N LEU A 97 18.97 -35.40 28.89
CA LEU A 97 18.98 -36.59 28.03
C LEU A 97 20.41 -36.94 27.62
N SER A 98 20.87 -38.13 28.01
CA SER A 98 21.93 -38.87 27.36
C SER A 98 21.36 -39.66 26.16
N LEU A 99 22.04 -39.58 25.02
CA LEU A 99 21.99 -40.58 23.94
C LEU A 99 22.67 -41.87 24.48
N PRO A 100 22.44 -43.12 23.99
CA PRO A 100 22.18 -43.51 22.60
C PRO A 100 21.31 -44.80 22.45
N VAL A 101 21.32 -45.41 21.24
CA VAL A 101 21.18 -46.86 20.92
C VAL A 101 20.01 -47.24 20.00
N ALA A 102 20.40 -47.97 18.96
CA ALA A 102 19.65 -48.51 17.85
C ALA A 102 18.78 -49.73 18.21
N LYS A 103 17.72 -49.95 17.42
CA LYS A 103 17.49 -51.13 16.54
C LYS A 103 16.00 -51.36 16.28
N THR A 104 15.66 -51.43 14.99
CA THR A 104 14.62 -52.29 14.33
C THR A 104 13.18 -52.22 14.88
N VAL A 105 12.15 -52.03 14.04
CA VAL A 105 11.51 -53.12 13.25
C VAL A 105 10.50 -52.54 12.22
N LYS A 106 10.66 -53.00 10.97
CA LYS A 106 9.69 -53.29 9.87
C LYS A 106 8.68 -52.24 9.33
N LYS A 107 9.03 -51.76 8.13
CA LYS A 107 8.34 -51.91 6.81
C LYS A 107 6.82 -51.63 6.73
N ALA A 108 6.48 -50.54 6.04
CA ALA A 108 5.65 -50.60 4.82
C ALA A 108 6.08 -49.47 3.89
N ALA A 109 6.44 -49.85 2.66
CA ALA A 109 6.86 -48.95 1.60
C ALA A 109 5.62 -48.45 0.88
N GLU A 110 5.50 -47.13 0.76
CA GLU A 110 4.75 -46.52 -0.32
C GLU A 110 5.59 -45.36 -0.85
N GLN A 111 6.06 -45.52 -2.09
CA GLN A 111 6.82 -44.51 -2.80
C GLN A 111 5.85 -43.42 -3.26
N GLU A 112 5.79 -42.29 -2.55
CA GLU A 112 5.23 -41.07 -3.12
C GLU A 112 6.39 -40.09 -3.40
N ALA A 113 6.61 -39.86 -4.69
CA ALA A 113 7.62 -38.95 -5.22
C ALA A 113 7.54 -37.55 -4.56
N PRO A 114 8.67 -36.83 -4.42
CA PRO A 114 8.67 -35.49 -3.83
C PRO A 114 7.77 -34.55 -4.63
N LYS A 115 6.69 -34.07 -4.00
CA LYS A 115 5.76 -33.10 -4.59
C LYS A 115 6.55 -31.89 -5.11
N PRO A 116 6.41 -31.52 -6.40
CA PRO A 116 7.20 -30.43 -6.98
C PRO A 116 6.83 -29.11 -6.30
N ARG A 117 7.86 -28.36 -5.91
CA ARG A 117 7.72 -27.00 -5.38
C ARG A 117 6.99 -26.15 -6.42
N ARG A 118 5.80 -25.66 -6.07
CA ARG A 118 5.05 -24.73 -6.95
C ARG A 118 5.95 -23.53 -7.30
N PRO A 119 6.13 -23.20 -8.59
CA PRO A 119 6.92 -22.04 -8.97
C PRO A 119 6.24 -20.78 -8.45
N ARG A 120 6.97 -19.98 -7.66
CA ARG A 120 6.57 -18.64 -7.25
C ARG A 120 6.80 -17.66 -8.40
N SER A 121 6.09 -17.85 -9.50
CA SER A 121 5.92 -16.81 -10.51
C SER A 121 4.42 -16.68 -10.74
N LYS A 122 3.83 -15.63 -10.16
CA LYS A 122 2.58 -15.14 -10.74
C LYS A 122 2.92 -14.81 -12.20
N PRO A 123 2.14 -15.25 -13.19
CA PRO A 123 2.34 -14.76 -14.54
C PRO A 123 2.33 -13.24 -14.45
N LYS A 124 3.34 -12.58 -15.02
CA LYS A 124 3.24 -11.15 -15.30
C LYS A 124 1.93 -11.03 -16.06
N SER A 125 0.94 -10.35 -15.47
CA SER A 125 -0.21 -9.90 -16.23
C SER A 125 0.36 -9.27 -17.48
N GLU A 126 0.06 -9.85 -18.63
CA GLU A 126 0.46 -9.27 -19.91
C GLU A 126 0.02 -7.81 -19.88
N LEU A 127 0.94 -6.90 -20.15
CA LEU A 127 0.55 -5.51 -20.36
C LEU A 127 -0.41 -5.56 -21.53
N LYS A 128 -1.67 -5.18 -21.28
CA LYS A 128 -2.64 -5.04 -22.35
C LYS A 128 -2.00 -4.19 -23.45
N PRO A 129 -2.08 -4.61 -24.73
CA PRO A 129 -1.55 -3.80 -25.83
C PRO A 129 -2.12 -2.39 -25.74
N SER A 130 -1.28 -1.38 -25.96
CA SER A 130 -1.59 0.05 -25.80
C SER A 130 -2.79 0.53 -26.62
N THR A 131 -3.31 -0.30 -27.53
CA THR A 131 -4.44 -0.01 -28.40
C THR A 131 -5.80 -0.19 -27.71
N ASP A 132 -5.88 -0.90 -26.59
CA ASP A 132 -7.14 -1.17 -25.86
C ASP A 132 -7.25 -0.39 -24.54
N TYR A 133 -6.29 0.49 -24.25
CA TYR A 133 -6.40 1.47 -23.17
C TYR A 133 -6.72 2.83 -23.79
N LYS A 134 -7.97 3.29 -23.67
CA LYS A 134 -8.39 4.67 -23.98
C LYS A 134 -7.77 5.67 -22.98
N GLN A 135 -6.44 5.79 -22.95
CA GLN A 135 -5.67 6.75 -22.12
C GLN A 135 -5.25 7.97 -22.93
N SER A 136 -5.74 8.08 -24.16
CA SER A 136 -5.49 9.24 -25.00
C SER A 136 -6.61 10.25 -24.80
N VAL A 137 -6.28 11.39 -24.20
CA VAL A 137 -7.10 12.61 -24.16
C VAL A 137 -6.75 13.54 -25.35
N LYS A 138 -5.98 13.05 -26.33
CA LYS A 138 -5.49 13.88 -27.45
C LYS A 138 -6.61 14.40 -28.34
N ASP A 139 -7.70 13.64 -28.48
CA ASP A 139 -8.80 13.98 -29.40
C ASP A 139 -10.00 14.62 -28.68
N THR A 140 -9.80 15.09 -27.45
CA THR A 140 -10.86 15.68 -26.60
C THR A 140 -10.69 17.19 -26.42
N PHE A 141 -9.81 17.82 -27.20
CA PHE A 141 -9.72 19.27 -27.23
C PHE A 141 -10.73 19.80 -28.24
N ILE A 142 -11.63 20.67 -27.78
CA ILE A 142 -12.60 21.37 -28.61
C ILE A 142 -12.11 22.80 -28.77
N ASP A 143 -12.23 23.35 -29.98
CA ASP A 143 -11.88 24.74 -30.25
C ASP A 143 -12.89 25.68 -29.58
N SER A 144 -12.43 26.82 -29.06
CA SER A 144 -13.25 27.73 -28.26
C SER A 144 -14.47 28.25 -29.03
N SER A 145 -14.42 28.20 -30.36
CA SER A 145 -15.45 28.64 -31.31
C SER A 145 -16.65 27.69 -31.43
N GLU A 146 -16.54 26.42 -31.02
CA GLU A 146 -17.62 25.42 -31.11
C GLU A 146 -18.47 25.32 -29.83
N LEU A 147 -18.14 26.11 -28.80
CA LEU A 147 -18.85 26.09 -27.53
C LEU A 147 -19.94 27.17 -27.48
N THR A 148 -21.19 26.74 -27.66
CA THR A 148 -22.37 27.58 -27.38
C THR A 148 -22.81 27.48 -25.91
N GLU A 149 -22.18 26.60 -25.11
CA GLU A 149 -22.66 26.20 -23.78
C GLU A 149 -21.79 26.68 -22.62
N PRO A 150 -22.38 26.91 -21.43
CA PRO A 150 -21.65 27.31 -20.24
C PRO A 150 -20.62 26.25 -19.83
N VAL A 151 -19.40 26.70 -19.57
CA VAL A 151 -18.29 25.84 -19.13
C VAL A 151 -18.18 25.82 -17.62
N TYR A 152 -17.68 24.70 -17.11
CA TYR A 152 -17.13 24.64 -15.76
C TYR A 152 -15.62 24.79 -15.77
N THR A 153 -15.12 25.65 -14.90
CA THR A 153 -13.73 25.63 -14.47
C THR A 153 -13.48 24.45 -13.53
N MET A 154 -12.23 24.00 -13.46
CA MET A 154 -11.84 22.94 -12.52
C MET A 154 -12.23 23.25 -11.07
N GLU A 155 -12.13 24.51 -10.66
CA GLU A 155 -12.48 24.96 -9.32
C GLU A 155 -13.97 24.81 -9.02
N GLU A 156 -14.83 25.20 -9.96
CA GLU A 156 -16.29 25.07 -9.82
C GLU A 156 -16.71 23.61 -9.70
N ILE A 157 -16.08 22.71 -10.45
CA ILE A 157 -16.36 21.27 -10.35
C ILE A 157 -15.98 20.76 -8.96
N CYS A 158 -14.82 21.16 -8.46
CA CYS A 158 -14.35 20.75 -7.14
C CYS A 158 -15.28 21.26 -6.03
N LYS A 159 -15.76 22.51 -6.14
CA LYS A 159 -16.72 23.12 -5.20
C LYS A 159 -18.10 22.47 -5.28
N LYS A 160 -18.67 22.31 -6.48
CA LYS A 160 -20.03 21.78 -6.69
C LYS A 160 -20.15 20.32 -6.30
N TYR A 161 -19.19 19.47 -6.70
CA TYR A 161 -19.27 18.02 -6.52
C TYR A 161 -18.45 17.50 -5.34
N SER A 162 -17.77 18.36 -4.59
CA SER A 162 -16.83 17.95 -3.53
C SER A 162 -15.75 17.00 -4.04
N TYR A 163 -15.28 17.22 -5.28
CA TYR A 163 -14.20 16.45 -5.90
C TYR A 163 -12.86 17.09 -5.56
N THR A 164 -11.84 16.24 -5.40
CA THR A 164 -10.45 16.71 -5.43
C THR A 164 -9.97 16.78 -6.89
N TYR A 165 -9.01 17.67 -7.16
CA TYR A 165 -8.39 17.81 -8.50
C TYR A 165 -8.01 16.47 -9.14
N GLY A 166 -7.33 15.60 -8.38
CA GLY A 166 -6.91 14.28 -8.87
C GLY A 166 -8.08 13.32 -9.09
N ARG A 167 -9.15 13.41 -8.31
CA ARG A 167 -10.35 12.58 -8.49
C ARG A 167 -11.07 12.94 -9.79
N PHE A 168 -11.19 14.24 -10.08
CA PHE A 168 -11.79 14.69 -11.33
C PHE A 168 -10.90 14.37 -12.54
N TYR A 169 -9.58 14.45 -12.42
CA TYR A 169 -8.68 14.02 -13.49
C TYR A 169 -8.94 12.55 -13.89
N ASN A 170 -9.08 11.65 -12.92
CA ASN A 170 -9.42 10.25 -13.19
C ASN A 170 -10.80 10.08 -13.82
N LEU A 171 -11.77 10.89 -13.43
CA LEU A 171 -13.10 10.94 -14.03
C LEU A 171 -13.04 11.36 -15.50
N ARG A 172 -12.34 12.47 -15.77
CA ARG A 172 -12.07 12.95 -17.13
C ARG A 172 -11.45 11.87 -18.00
N MET A 173 -10.43 11.17 -17.50
CA MET A 173 -9.76 10.10 -18.26
C MET A 173 -10.67 8.90 -18.52
N ARG A 174 -11.66 8.65 -17.66
CA ARG A 174 -12.57 7.50 -17.76
C ARG A 174 -13.69 7.73 -18.78
N TYR A 175 -14.29 8.92 -18.75
CA TYR A 175 -15.41 9.29 -19.60
C TYR A 175 -14.98 10.15 -20.79
N SER A 176 -13.66 10.31 -21.00
CA SER A 176 -13.08 11.14 -22.06
C SER A 176 -13.69 12.54 -22.13
N ILE A 177 -13.81 13.22 -20.99
CA ILE A 177 -14.46 14.54 -20.91
C ILE A 177 -13.63 15.58 -21.71
N PRO A 178 -14.25 16.29 -22.66
CA PRO A 178 -13.60 17.34 -23.44
C PRO A 178 -13.03 18.49 -22.62
N CYS A 179 -11.92 19.06 -23.06
CA CYS A 179 -11.23 20.17 -22.40
C CYS A 179 -11.06 21.33 -23.38
N VAL A 180 -11.47 22.52 -22.95
CA VAL A 180 -11.30 23.79 -23.67
C VAL A 180 -10.30 24.64 -22.88
N LYS A 181 -9.45 25.40 -23.58
CA LYS A 181 -8.56 26.38 -22.93
C LYS A 181 -9.19 27.76 -23.09
N MET A 182 -9.69 28.32 -21.99
CA MET A 182 -10.21 29.69 -21.95
C MET A 182 -9.32 30.50 -21.00
N ASP A 183 -8.78 31.63 -21.46
CA ASP A 183 -7.97 32.55 -20.63
C ASP A 183 -6.78 31.88 -19.89
N GLY A 184 -6.18 30.85 -20.48
CA GLY A 184 -5.11 30.06 -19.85
C GLY A 184 -5.58 29.03 -18.80
N HIS A 185 -6.87 29.00 -18.49
CA HIS A 185 -7.52 28.03 -17.62
C HIS A 185 -8.08 26.85 -18.42
N LYS A 186 -8.12 25.67 -17.77
CA LYS A 186 -8.77 24.48 -18.32
C LYS A 186 -10.25 24.49 -17.93
N CYS A 187 -11.09 24.57 -18.95
CA CYS A 187 -12.54 24.59 -18.83
C CYS A 187 -13.12 23.31 -19.45
N PHE A 188 -14.24 22.85 -18.92
CA PHE A 188 -14.91 21.61 -19.32
C PHE A 188 -16.37 21.90 -19.63
N PRO A 189 -16.94 21.38 -20.73
CA PRO A 189 -18.35 21.57 -21.04
C PRO A 189 -19.24 21.02 -19.92
N ARG A 190 -20.20 21.82 -19.46
CA ARG A 190 -21.07 21.47 -18.33
C ARG A 190 -21.86 20.19 -18.56
N LYS A 191 -22.46 20.01 -19.74
CA LYS A 191 -23.22 18.80 -20.08
C LYS A 191 -22.36 17.53 -19.97
N ALA A 192 -21.18 17.55 -20.58
CA ALA A 192 -20.26 16.42 -20.54
C ALA A 192 -19.80 16.07 -19.11
N VAL A 193 -19.59 17.08 -18.26
CA VAL A 193 -19.25 16.86 -16.85
C VAL A 193 -20.43 16.27 -16.09
N ASP A 194 -21.63 16.81 -16.26
CA ASP A 194 -22.82 16.37 -15.53
C ASP A 194 -23.22 14.94 -15.92
N GLU A 195 -23.16 14.58 -17.21
CA GLU A 195 -23.36 13.21 -17.70
C GLU A 195 -22.31 12.25 -17.14
N ALA A 196 -21.03 12.62 -17.19
CA ALA A 196 -19.95 11.80 -16.63
C ALA A 196 -20.08 11.60 -15.12
N MET A 197 -20.57 12.62 -14.40
CA MET A 197 -20.88 12.51 -12.96
C MET A 197 -22.06 11.57 -12.72
N ALA A 198 -23.13 11.65 -13.53
CA ALA A 198 -24.27 10.75 -13.42
C ALA A 198 -23.88 9.28 -13.68
N SER A 199 -23.13 9.02 -14.76
CA SER A 199 -22.58 7.68 -15.04
C SER A 199 -21.64 7.21 -13.94
N GLU A 200 -20.87 8.10 -13.32
CA GLU A 200 -20.01 7.73 -12.19
C GLU A 200 -20.82 7.44 -10.92
N VAL A 201 -21.91 8.15 -10.66
CA VAL A 201 -22.84 7.83 -9.55
C VAL A 201 -23.49 6.47 -9.77
N GLU A 202 -23.97 6.19 -10.97
CA GLU A 202 -24.55 4.88 -11.31
C GLU A 202 -23.51 3.76 -11.20
N ARG A 203 -22.29 4.00 -11.70
CA ARG A 203 -21.17 3.05 -11.61
C ARG A 203 -20.73 2.80 -10.17
N LEU A 204 -20.73 3.82 -9.33
CA LEU A 204 -20.42 3.70 -7.91
C LEU A 204 -21.59 3.06 -7.14
N GLY A 205 -22.78 3.05 -7.74
CA GLY A 205 -24.01 2.52 -7.18
C GLY A 205 -24.70 3.53 -6.24
N LYS A 206 -26.02 3.37 -6.08
CA LYS A 206 -26.80 4.03 -5.01
C LYS A 206 -26.12 3.85 -3.66
N ASP A 207 -26.33 4.84 -2.78
CA ASP A 207 -25.74 4.95 -1.45
C ASP A 207 -25.79 3.61 -0.69
N LEU A 208 -24.66 2.89 -0.73
CA LEU A 208 -24.48 1.57 -0.14
C LEU A 208 -24.71 1.55 1.37
N SER A 209 -24.77 2.73 1.97
CA SER A 209 -25.21 2.97 3.33
C SER A 209 -26.57 2.34 3.63
N GLU A 210 -27.48 2.18 2.67
CA GLU A 210 -28.83 1.64 2.95
C GLU A 210 -28.78 0.19 3.46
N ASP A 211 -28.14 -0.72 2.72
CA ASP A 211 -28.13 -2.16 3.03
C ASP A 211 -26.85 -2.65 3.72
N TRP A 212 -25.79 -1.83 3.74
CA TRP A 212 -24.48 -2.25 4.25
C TRP A 212 -23.95 -1.30 5.32
N TYR A 213 -23.44 -1.86 6.41
CA TYR A 213 -22.62 -1.12 7.36
C TYR A 213 -21.18 -1.02 6.85
N SER A 214 -20.58 0.16 6.92
CA SER A 214 -19.12 0.27 6.88
C SER A 214 -18.54 -0.18 8.23
N CYS A 215 -17.26 -0.57 8.22
CA CYS A 215 -16.54 -0.84 9.46
C CYS A 215 -16.61 0.34 10.45
N PHE A 216 -16.62 1.59 9.96
CA PHE A 216 -16.69 2.78 10.81
C PHE A 216 -18.05 2.94 11.48
N ASP A 217 -19.13 2.62 10.76
CA ASP A 217 -20.50 2.66 11.31
C ASP A 217 -20.65 1.66 12.45
N LEU A 218 -20.09 0.46 12.30
CA LEU A 218 -20.08 -0.57 13.35
C LEU A 218 -19.23 -0.16 14.56
N MET A 219 -18.10 0.49 14.32
CA MET A 219 -17.27 1.04 15.40
C MET A 219 -18.03 2.13 16.17
N LYS A 220 -18.76 3.01 15.48
CA LYS A 220 -19.54 4.09 16.10
C LYS A 220 -20.78 3.58 16.82
N LYS A 221 -21.51 2.63 16.23
CA LYS A 221 -22.77 2.08 16.78
C LYS A 221 -22.54 1.19 18.00
N TYR A 222 -21.50 0.36 17.98
CA TYR A 222 -21.27 -0.66 19.01
C TYR A 222 -20.01 -0.43 19.86
N GLY A 223 -19.24 0.62 19.60
CA GLY A 223 -18.01 0.93 20.36
C GLY A 223 -16.90 -0.11 20.22
N ILE A 224 -16.99 -1.02 19.25
CA ILE A 224 -16.04 -2.12 19.05
C ILE A 224 -14.92 -1.72 18.10
N GLY A 225 -13.71 -2.25 18.32
CA GLY A 225 -12.56 -2.02 17.44
C GLY A 225 -12.68 -2.73 16.10
N LYS A 226 -12.01 -2.21 15.06
CA LYS A 226 -11.98 -2.78 13.69
C LYS A 226 -11.65 -4.29 13.65
N THR A 227 -10.73 -4.73 14.49
CA THR A 227 -10.38 -6.16 14.60
C THR A 227 -11.54 -6.99 15.17
N GLN A 228 -12.27 -6.46 16.16
CA GLN A 228 -13.45 -7.12 16.73
C GLN A 228 -14.59 -7.17 15.70
N VAL A 229 -14.80 -6.09 14.94
CA VAL A 229 -15.78 -6.07 13.84
C VAL A 229 -15.52 -7.23 12.87
N ARG A 230 -14.26 -7.37 12.42
CA ARG A 230 -13.87 -8.41 11.49
C ARG A 230 -14.00 -9.81 12.09
N ARG A 231 -13.57 -10.01 13.34
CA ARG A 231 -13.70 -11.30 14.03
C ARG A 231 -15.16 -11.70 14.15
N PHE A 232 -16.03 -10.79 14.59
CA PHE A 232 -17.46 -11.03 14.73
C PHE A 232 -18.11 -11.44 13.40
N ALA A 233 -17.83 -10.70 12.32
CA ALA A 233 -18.34 -11.05 10.99
C ALA A 233 -17.91 -12.45 10.54
N MET A 234 -16.66 -12.83 10.80
CA MET A 234 -16.14 -14.15 10.43
C MET A 234 -16.74 -15.28 11.29
N THR A 235 -16.95 -15.04 12.58
CA THR A 235 -17.52 -16.04 13.51
C THR A 235 -19.00 -16.30 13.24
N HIS A 236 -19.77 -15.26 12.91
CA HIS A 236 -21.22 -15.36 12.70
C HIS A 236 -21.63 -15.43 11.23
N GLY A 237 -20.68 -15.54 10.29
CA GLY A 237 -20.97 -15.72 8.87
C GLY A 237 -21.61 -14.51 8.19
N VAL A 238 -21.37 -13.29 8.68
CA VAL A 238 -21.92 -12.07 8.09
C VAL A 238 -21.35 -11.88 6.69
N ARG A 239 -22.22 -11.71 5.68
CA ARG A 239 -21.77 -11.43 4.31
C ARG A 239 -20.93 -10.15 4.27
N MET A 240 -19.74 -10.27 3.68
CA MET A 240 -18.78 -9.19 3.53
C MET A 240 -18.55 -8.88 2.06
N LYS A 241 -18.55 -7.60 1.69
CA LYS A 241 -18.22 -7.13 0.34
C LYS A 241 -17.02 -6.20 0.37
N LYS A 242 -15.98 -6.55 -0.39
CA LYS A 242 -14.82 -5.67 -0.61
C LYS A 242 -15.11 -4.78 -1.80
N MET A 243 -15.21 -3.48 -1.57
CA MET A 243 -15.55 -2.52 -2.62
C MET A 243 -14.33 -1.86 -3.27
N TYR A 244 -14.59 -1.09 -4.34
CA TYR A 244 -13.59 -0.37 -5.15
C TYR A 244 -12.67 0.54 -4.31
N ASN A 245 -13.19 1.09 -3.21
CA ASN A 245 -12.43 1.91 -2.26
C ASN A 245 -11.52 1.09 -1.32
N ARG A 246 -11.40 -0.22 -1.55
CA ARG A 246 -10.68 -1.20 -0.71
C ARG A 246 -11.19 -1.30 0.73
N ARG A 247 -12.34 -0.69 1.05
CA ARG A 247 -13.01 -0.82 2.34
C ARG A 247 -13.89 -2.07 2.32
N MET A 248 -14.05 -2.65 3.51
CA MET A 248 -14.95 -3.78 3.75
C MET A 248 -16.29 -3.24 4.25
N TYR A 249 -17.35 -3.76 3.66
CA TYR A 249 -18.72 -3.50 4.03
C TYR A 249 -19.36 -4.80 4.51
N TYR A 250 -20.25 -4.69 5.50
CA TYR A 250 -20.91 -5.79 6.18
C TYR A 250 -22.42 -5.65 5.98
N LEU A 251 -23.09 -6.70 5.53
CA LEU A 251 -24.53 -6.60 5.27
C LEU A 251 -25.28 -6.35 6.58
N LYS A 252 -26.16 -5.34 6.60
CA LYS A 252 -26.85 -4.93 7.84
C LYS A 252 -27.73 -6.04 8.41
N ALA A 253 -28.53 -6.68 7.55
CA ALA A 253 -29.43 -7.75 7.95
C ALA A 253 -28.71 -8.89 8.67
N ASP A 254 -27.67 -9.46 8.03
CA ASP A 254 -26.88 -10.54 8.62
C ASP A 254 -26.16 -10.10 9.91
N TRP A 255 -25.66 -8.85 9.94
CA TRP A 255 -24.96 -8.32 11.11
C TRP A 255 -25.89 -8.16 12.32
N ASP A 256 -27.06 -7.56 12.12
CA ASP A 256 -28.02 -7.31 13.18
C ASP A 256 -28.67 -8.63 13.64
N GLU A 257 -28.91 -9.60 12.74
CA GLU A 257 -29.34 -10.96 13.12
C GLU A 257 -28.27 -11.69 13.94
N ALA A 258 -27.00 -11.62 13.52
CA ALA A 258 -25.89 -12.20 14.27
C ALA A 258 -25.75 -11.60 15.67
N ARG A 259 -25.94 -10.28 15.81
CA ARG A 259 -25.92 -9.59 17.10
C ARG A 259 -27.06 -10.03 18.00
N LYS A 260 -28.28 -10.13 17.46
CA LYS A 260 -29.45 -10.62 18.20
C LYS A 260 -29.19 -12.03 18.75
N LYS A 261 -28.71 -12.95 17.91
CA LYS A 261 -28.35 -14.33 18.33
C LYS A 261 -27.26 -14.35 19.41
N ALA A 262 -26.26 -13.47 19.31
CA ALA A 262 -25.18 -13.39 20.29
C ALA A 262 -25.66 -12.83 21.65
N GLU A 263 -26.60 -11.89 21.64
CA GLU A 263 -27.22 -11.32 22.84
C GLU A 263 -28.15 -12.33 23.53
N ASP A 264 -28.94 -13.08 22.75
CA ASP A 264 -29.80 -14.16 23.26
C ASP A 264 -28.97 -15.30 23.90
N GLY A 265 -27.81 -15.66 23.31
CA GLY A 265 -26.89 -16.65 23.89
C GLY A 265 -26.19 -16.19 25.17
N SER A 266 -25.95 -14.88 25.30
CA SER A 266 -25.28 -14.29 26.47
C SER A 266 -26.22 -14.07 27.66
N THR A 267 -27.50 -13.83 27.40
CA THR A 267 -28.52 -13.71 28.46
C THR A 267 -28.94 -15.07 29.02
N SER A 268 -28.97 -16.11 28.20
CA SER A 268 -29.32 -17.47 28.64
C SER A 268 -28.29 -18.09 29.59
N THR A 269 -27.01 -17.72 29.51
CA THR A 269 -25.96 -18.26 30.41
C THR A 269 -25.91 -17.60 31.78
N LYS A 270 -26.63 -16.49 32.00
CA LYS A 270 -26.70 -15.79 33.29
C LYS A 270 -27.78 -16.33 34.25
N LYS A 271 -28.75 -17.11 33.75
CA LYS A 271 -29.80 -17.73 34.59
C LYS A 271 -29.41 -19.07 35.24
N GLY A 272 -28.25 -19.65 34.90
CA GLY A 272 -27.80 -20.95 35.41
C GLY A 272 -26.66 -20.89 36.45
N ARG A 273 -26.32 -19.71 36.96
CA ARG A 273 -25.34 -19.49 38.02
C ARG A 273 -25.97 -18.61 39.10
N GLY A 274 -26.93 -19.18 39.82
CA GLY A 274 -27.52 -18.66 41.04
C GLY A 274 -27.60 -19.80 42.03
#